data_AF-A0A0M3AL72-F1
#
_entry.id   AF-A0A0M3AL72-F1
#
_cell.length_a   1.000
_cell.length_b   1.000
_cell.length_c   1.000
_cell.angle_alpha   90.00
_cell.angle_beta   90.00
_cell.angle_gamma   90.00
#
_symmetry.space_group_name_H-M   'P 1'
#
loop_
_entity.id
_entity.type
_entity.pdbx_description
1 polymer ?
#
loop_
_entity_poly.entity_id
_entity_poly.type
_entity_poly.pdbx_seq_one_letter_code
_entity_poly.pdbx_strand_id
1 'polypeptide(L)'
;MSDNDVDYIARAGRRAKGKRPDTLHDFNAERTLSILMAVAGEVAVLKERLDTVERLLDDKGTISRADIEAYQATGDAAYERAVATKEYVARIMRGMQQEMEAMQAAPERPTAEISIELKNS
;
A
#
# COMPACT_ATOMS: atom_id res chain seq x y z
N MET A 1 32.23 -3.03 -25.58
CA MET A 1 30.81 -2.64 -25.66
C MET A 1 30.45 -2.09 -24.30
N SER A 2 30.23 -0.78 -24.18
CA SER A 2 30.06 -0.11 -22.89
C SER A 2 28.75 -0.55 -22.24
N ASP A 3 28.89 -1.21 -21.09
CA ASP A 3 27.80 -1.63 -20.22
C ASP A 3 27.11 -0.38 -19.67
N ASN A 4 25.97 -0.06 -20.29
CA ASN A 4 25.19 1.12 -19.98
C ASN A 4 24.16 0.70 -18.93
N ASP A 5 24.65 0.40 -17.73
CA ASP A 5 23.82 -0.09 -16.64
C ASP A 5 22.87 1.04 -16.20
N VAL A 6 21.62 0.94 -16.63
CA VAL A 6 20.62 1.98 -16.37
C VAL A 6 20.19 1.84 -14.92
N ASP A 7 20.62 2.78 -14.08
CA ASP A 7 20.06 2.94 -12.73
C ASP A 7 18.58 3.34 -12.83
N TYR A 8 17.72 2.33 -12.80
CA TYR A 8 16.27 2.46 -12.93
C TYR A 8 15.65 3.10 -11.68
N ILE A 9 16.27 2.94 -10.51
CA ILE A 9 15.82 3.56 -9.25
C ILE A 9 16.02 5.08 -9.35
N ALA A 10 17.22 5.52 -9.73
CA ALA A 10 17.51 6.93 -9.93
C ALA A 10 16.69 7.54 -11.08
N ARG A 11 16.38 6.76 -12.14
CA ARG A 11 15.52 7.23 -13.23
C ARG A 11 14.05 7.37 -12.84
N ALA A 12 13.50 6.43 -12.07
CA ALA A 12 12.11 6.48 -11.61
C ALA A 12 11.84 7.71 -10.72
N GLY A 13 12.84 8.15 -9.94
CA GLY A 13 12.76 9.35 -9.11
C GLY A 13 12.97 10.68 -9.84
N ARG A 14 13.26 10.69 -11.16
CA ARG A 14 13.53 11.95 -11.87
C ARG A 14 12.28 12.83 -11.93
N ARG A 15 12.48 14.11 -11.62
CA ARG A 15 11.47 15.14 -11.82
C ARG A 15 11.03 15.17 -13.29
N ALA A 16 9.73 15.05 -13.52
CA ALA A 16 9.13 15.22 -14.86
C ALA A 16 9.44 16.61 -15.42
N LYS A 17 9.67 16.70 -16.74
CA LYS A 17 9.81 17.98 -17.43
C LYS A 17 8.42 18.60 -17.60
N GLY A 18 8.19 19.77 -17.01
CA GLY A 18 6.92 20.50 -17.12
C GLY A 18 6.30 20.88 -15.77
N LYS A 19 5.21 21.65 -15.82
CA LYS A 19 4.38 21.94 -14.65
C LYS A 19 3.63 20.66 -14.29
N ARG A 20 3.58 20.29 -13.00
CA ARG A 20 2.77 19.16 -12.54
C ARG A 20 1.29 19.42 -12.89
N PRO A 21 0.54 18.40 -13.33
CA PRO A 21 -0.91 18.50 -13.40
C PRO A 21 -1.45 18.97 -12.06
N ASP A 22 -2.38 19.92 -12.11
CA ASP A 22 -3.09 20.48 -10.95
C ASP A 22 -4.58 20.31 -11.21
N THR A 23 -4.98 19.04 -11.31
CA THR A 23 -6.35 18.67 -11.73
C THR A 23 -7.33 18.72 -10.58
N LEU A 24 -6.85 18.40 -9.37
CA LEU A 24 -7.65 18.37 -8.16
C LEU A 24 -7.62 19.69 -7.37
N HIS A 25 -6.79 20.66 -7.77
CA HIS A 25 -6.59 21.94 -7.07
C HIS A 25 -6.20 21.79 -5.59
N ASP A 26 -5.72 20.61 -5.20
CA ASP A 26 -5.24 20.28 -3.86
C ASP A 26 -3.98 19.43 -4.01
N PHE A 27 -2.87 19.93 -3.48
CA PHE A 27 -1.56 19.28 -3.55
C PHE A 27 -1.55 17.90 -2.89
N ASN A 28 -2.23 17.74 -1.75
CA ASN A 28 -2.29 16.48 -1.02
C ASN A 28 -3.17 15.47 -1.76
N ALA A 29 -4.28 15.92 -2.34
CA ALA A 29 -5.15 15.07 -3.16
C ALA A 29 -4.42 14.57 -4.41
N GLU A 30 -3.73 15.46 -5.14
CA GLU A 30 -2.96 15.13 -6.34
C GLU A 30 -1.80 14.18 -6.01
N ARG A 31 -1.08 14.41 -4.89
CA ARG A 31 -0.03 13.50 -4.42
C ARG A 31 -0.58 12.12 -4.06
N THR A 32 -1.71 12.06 -3.37
CA THR A 32 -2.36 10.80 -2.99
C THR A 32 -2.80 10.03 -4.23
N LEU A 33 -3.42 10.70 -5.20
CA LEU A 33 -3.81 10.09 -6.48
C LEU A 33 -2.59 9.54 -7.23
N SER A 34 -1.49 10.30 -7.29
CA SER A 34 -0.26 9.83 -7.94
C SER A 34 0.31 8.57 -7.29
N ILE A 35 0.29 8.48 -5.96
CA ILE A 35 0.74 7.29 -5.22
C ILE A 35 -0.21 6.11 -5.50
N LEU A 36 -1.52 6.35 -5.45
CA LEU A 36 -2.54 5.33 -5.70
C LEU A 36 -2.42 4.74 -7.11
N MET A 37 -2.18 5.58 -8.12
CA MET A 37 -1.99 5.13 -9.49
C MET A 37 -0.73 4.28 -9.65
N ALA A 38 0.36 4.62 -8.97
CA ALA A 38 1.57 3.79 -8.96
C ALA A 38 1.30 2.41 -8.34
N VAL A 39 0.61 2.37 -7.19
CA VAL A 39 0.21 1.12 -6.54
C VAL A 39 -0.74 0.31 -7.42
N ALA A 40 -1.71 0.95 -8.09
CA ALA A 40 -2.63 0.28 -9.00
C ALA A 40 -1.91 -0.39 -10.18
N GLY A 41 -0.85 0.25 -10.71
CA GLY A 41 0.03 -0.33 -11.71
C GLY A 41 0.72 -1.60 -11.21
N GLU A 42 1.32 -1.55 -10.02
CA GLU A 42 1.95 -2.73 -9.40
C GLU A 42 0.94 -3.85 -9.13
N VAL A 43 -0.28 -3.52 -8.68
CA VAL A 43 -1.36 -4.51 -8.47
C VAL A 43 -1.77 -5.17 -9.79
N ALA A 44 -1.85 -4.41 -10.89
CA ALA A 44 -2.13 -4.97 -12.20
C ALA A 44 -1.06 -5.98 -12.63
N VAL A 45 0.23 -5.63 -12.46
CA VAL A 45 1.34 -6.55 -12.74
C VAL A 45 1.27 -7.81 -11.87
N LEU A 46 0.93 -7.68 -10.58
CA LEU A 46 0.75 -8.85 -9.71
C LEU A 46 -0.41 -9.75 -10.17
N LYS A 47 -1.52 -9.17 -10.62
CA LYS A 47 -2.66 -9.91 -11.18
C LYS A 47 -2.30 -10.65 -12.47
N GLU A 48 -1.57 -10.00 -13.38
CA GLU A 48 -1.09 -10.62 -14.62
C GLU A 48 -0.11 -11.77 -14.34
N ARG A 49 0.80 -11.59 -13.38
CA ARG A 49 1.71 -12.65 -12.96
C ARG A 49 0.96 -13.82 -12.33
N LEU A 50 -0.09 -13.56 -11.55
CA LEU A 50 -0.93 -14.62 -10.98
C LEU A 50 -1.69 -15.39 -12.07
N ASP A 51 -2.33 -14.71 -13.02
CA ASP A 51 -2.97 -15.37 -14.19
C ASP A 51 -1.98 -16.24 -14.96
N THR A 52 -0.74 -15.77 -15.15
CA THR A 52 0.32 -16.56 -15.79
C THR A 52 0.63 -17.83 -15.00
N VAL A 53 0.73 -17.73 -13.66
CA VAL A 53 0.97 -18.91 -12.80
C VAL A 53 -0.19 -19.90 -12.91
N GLU A 54 -1.43 -19.43 -12.86
CA GLU A 54 -2.62 -20.28 -12.98
C GLU A 54 -2.66 -21.01 -14.32
N ARG A 55 -2.36 -20.32 -15.43
CA ARG A 55 -2.27 -20.95 -16.76
C ARG A 55 -1.17 -22.00 -16.85
N LEU A 56 0.00 -21.72 -16.27
CA LEU A 56 1.10 -22.68 -16.26
C LEU A 56 0.80 -23.91 -15.41
N LEU A 57 -0.02 -23.79 -14.36
CA LEU A 57 -0.49 -24.92 -13.57
C LEU A 57 -1.53 -25.76 -14.33
N ASP A 58 -2.48 -25.11 -15.01
CA ASP A 58 -3.45 -25.73 -15.93
C ASP A 58 -2.73 -26.54 -17.02
N ASP A 59 -1.80 -25.89 -17.74
CA ASP A 59 -1.08 -26.49 -18.87
C ASP A 59 -0.23 -27.69 -18.46
N LYS A 60 0.25 -27.70 -17.21
CA LYS A 60 1.00 -28.82 -16.62
C LYS A 60 0.10 -29.91 -16.04
N GLY A 61 -1.22 -29.71 -16.02
CA GLY A 61 -2.20 -30.67 -15.53
C GLY A 61 -2.13 -30.91 -14.02
N THR A 62 -1.63 -29.96 -13.22
CA THR A 62 -1.46 -30.13 -11.77
C THR A 62 -2.63 -29.57 -10.96
N ILE A 63 -2.87 -28.27 -11.07
CA ILE A 63 -3.96 -27.55 -10.39
C ILE A 63 -4.70 -26.82 -11.49
N SER A 64 -6.02 -27.06 -11.58
CA SER A 64 -6.84 -26.35 -12.54
C SER A 64 -7.32 -24.99 -11.97
N ARG A 65 -7.62 -24.03 -12.83
CA ARG A 65 -8.33 -22.80 -12.45
C ARG A 65 -9.66 -23.10 -11.76
N ALA A 66 -10.36 -24.17 -12.16
CA ALA A 66 -11.57 -24.61 -11.50
C ALA A 66 -11.31 -25.06 -10.04
N ASP A 67 -10.19 -25.72 -9.77
CA ASP A 67 -9.79 -26.09 -8.40
C ASP A 67 -9.53 -24.85 -7.53
N ILE A 68 -8.93 -23.81 -8.12
CA ILE A 68 -8.66 -22.54 -7.42
C ILE A 68 -9.97 -21.81 -7.11
N GLU A 69 -10.88 -21.68 -8.08
CA GLU A 69 -12.18 -21.02 -7.91
C GLU A 69 -13.10 -21.77 -6.93
N ALA A 70 -13.02 -23.11 -6.92
CA ALA A 70 -13.79 -23.93 -5.99
C ALA A 70 -13.16 -24.04 -4.59
N TYR A 71 -11.92 -23.56 -4.41
CA TYR A 71 -11.20 -23.72 -3.16
C TYR A 71 -11.87 -22.95 -2.01
N GLN A 72 -12.41 -23.69 -1.05
CA GLN A 72 -12.86 -23.15 0.22
C GLN A 72 -11.82 -23.44 1.31
N ALA A 73 -11.21 -22.38 1.82
CA ALA A 73 -10.38 -22.48 3.01
C ALA A 73 -11.25 -22.94 4.19
N THR A 74 -10.83 -24.00 4.88
CA THR A 74 -11.50 -24.53 6.09
C THR A 74 -10.47 -24.73 7.20
N GLY A 75 -10.95 -24.85 8.45
CA GLY A 75 -10.08 -25.04 9.62
C GLY A 75 -9.02 -23.94 9.77
N ASP A 76 -7.77 -24.36 9.98
CA ASP A 76 -6.64 -23.47 10.22
C ASP A 76 -6.38 -22.50 9.05
N ALA A 77 -6.48 -22.97 7.80
CA ALA A 77 -6.27 -22.14 6.62
C ALA A 77 -7.29 -20.98 6.53
N ALA A 78 -8.54 -21.21 6.97
CA ALA A 78 -9.56 -20.16 7.02
C ALA A 78 -9.22 -19.13 8.12
N TYR A 79 -8.77 -19.60 9.28
CA TYR A 79 -8.37 -18.75 10.39
C TYR A 79 -7.16 -17.88 10.02
N GLU A 80 -6.11 -18.47 9.43
CA GLU A 80 -4.93 -17.75 8.96
C GLU A 80 -5.29 -16.67 7.94
N ARG A 81 -6.16 -16.99 6.97
CA ARG A 81 -6.63 -16.01 5.98
C ARG A 81 -7.42 -14.87 6.63
N ALA A 82 -8.24 -15.17 7.63
CA ALA A 82 -9.00 -14.15 8.36
C ALA A 82 -8.07 -13.23 9.17
N VAL A 83 -7.06 -13.77 9.85
CA VAL A 83 -6.05 -12.98 10.59
C VAL A 83 -5.27 -12.10 9.62
N ALA A 84 -4.72 -12.67 8.55
CA ALA A 84 -3.97 -11.91 7.54
C ALA A 84 -4.79 -10.76 6.94
N THR A 85 -6.09 -10.99 6.68
CA THR A 85 -7.01 -9.96 6.19
C THR A 85 -7.20 -8.85 7.22
N LYS A 86 -7.42 -9.20 8.50
CA LYS A 86 -7.57 -8.22 9.59
C LYS A 86 -6.30 -7.38 9.77
N GLU A 87 -5.13 -8.00 9.76
CA GLU A 87 -3.84 -7.31 9.87
C GLU A 87 -3.59 -6.35 8.70
N TYR A 88 -3.94 -6.76 7.49
CA TYR A 88 -3.85 -5.92 6.30
C TYR A 88 -4.77 -4.69 6.41
N VAL A 89 -6.04 -4.91 6.76
CA VAL A 89 -7.00 -3.81 6.96
C VAL A 89 -6.57 -2.88 8.09
N ALA A 90 -6.08 -3.42 9.21
CA ALA A 90 -5.59 -2.62 10.32
C ALA A 90 -4.41 -1.71 9.91
N ARG A 91 -3.48 -2.21 9.09
CA ARG A 91 -2.36 -1.40 8.58
C ARG A 91 -2.83 -0.25 7.68
N ILE A 92 -3.82 -0.48 6.83
CA ILE A 92 -4.41 0.56 5.98
C ILE A 92 -5.15 1.60 6.83
N MET A 93 -5.95 1.14 7.80
CA MET A 93 -6.82 1.99 8.62
C MET A 93 -6.07 2.72 9.74
N ARG A 94 -4.77 2.47 9.92
CA ARG A 94 -4.00 3.00 11.06
C ARG A 94 -4.06 4.53 11.15
N GLY A 95 -3.96 5.24 10.03
CA GLY A 95 -4.04 6.71 10.02
C GLY A 95 -5.39 7.23 10.55
N MET A 96 -6.50 6.65 10.07
CA MET A 96 -7.85 7.02 10.54
C MET A 96 -8.06 6.66 12.01
N GLN A 97 -7.52 5.53 12.47
CA GLN A 97 -7.58 5.17 13.90
C GLN A 97 -6.84 6.20 14.76
N GLN A 98 -5.66 6.66 14.33
CA GLN A 98 -4.92 7.71 15.05
C GLN A 98 -5.68 9.04 15.10
N GLU A 99 -6.34 9.41 13.99
CA GLU A 99 -7.19 10.62 13.95
C GLU A 99 -8.38 10.51 14.90
N MET A 100 -9.03 9.34 14.97
CA MET A 100 -10.12 9.07 15.91
C MET A 100 -9.64 9.09 17.37
N GLU A 101 -8.49 8.48 17.66
CA GLU A 101 -7.85 8.51 18.98
C GLU A 101 -7.56 9.94 19.43
N ALA A 102 -6.98 10.77 18.55
CA ALA A 102 -6.68 12.17 18.82
C ALA A 102 -7.94 13.02 19.06
N MET A 103 -9.06 12.71 18.39
CA MET A 103 -10.33 13.39 18.58
C MET A 103 -11.03 13.03 19.90
N GLN A 104 -10.78 11.83 20.42
CA GLN A 104 -11.34 11.33 21.69
C GLN A 104 -10.45 11.63 22.90
N ALA A 105 -9.15 11.83 22.70
CA ALA A 105 -8.24 12.24 23.73
C ALA A 105 -8.61 13.66 24.23
N ALA A 106 -8.57 13.87 25.55
CA ALA A 106 -8.54 15.20 26.13
C ALA A 106 -7.36 15.98 25.52
N PRO A 107 -7.41 17.32 25.40
CA PRO A 107 -6.35 18.08 24.74
C PRO A 107 -5.00 17.82 25.43
N GLU A 108 -4.19 16.95 24.84
CA GLU A 108 -2.82 16.73 25.27
C GLU A 108 -2.02 17.97 24.89
N ARG A 109 -1.49 18.66 25.90
CA ARG A 109 -0.59 19.78 25.70
C ARG A 109 0.63 19.28 24.91
N PRO A 110 1.01 19.94 23.80
CA PRO A 110 2.21 19.59 23.06
C PRO A 110 3.41 19.46 24.01
N THR A 111 4.22 18.42 23.83
CA THR A 111 5.43 18.18 24.64
C THR A 111 6.39 19.38 24.65
N ALA A 112 6.37 20.20 23.61
CA ALA A 112 7.09 21.47 23.54
C ALA A 112 6.61 22.48 24.61
N GLU A 113 5.32 22.59 24.85
CA GLU A 113 4.74 23.50 25.87
C GLU A 113 5.09 23.02 27.28
N ILE A 114 4.97 21.71 27.53
CA ILE A 114 5.33 21.08 28.81
C ILE A 114 6.83 21.29 29.11
N SER A 115 7.68 21.19 28.08
CA SER A 115 9.13 21.39 28.23
C SER A 115 9.51 22.84 28.56
N ILE A 116 8.77 23.82 28.03
CA ILE A 116 8.97 25.24 28.34
C ILE A 116 8.53 25.55 29.78
N GLU A 117 7.41 24.99 30.21
CA GLU A 117 6.85 25.19 31.56
C GLU A 117 7.77 24.58 32.64
N LEU A 118 8.31 23.38 32.40
CA LEU A 118 9.28 22.71 33.27
C LEU A 118 10.63 23.42 33.35
N LYS A 119 11.05 24.11 32.29
CA LYS A 119 12.29 24.90 32.28
C LYS A 119 12.16 26.23 33.04
N ASN A 120 10.93 26.72 33.17
CA ASN A 120 10.60 28.00 33.80
C ASN A 120 10.02 27.84 35.23
N SER A 121 9.95 26.62 35.75
CA SER A 121 9.60 26.28 37.14
C SER A 121 10.85 25.98 37.96
#